data_AF-A0A7W1RWS0-F1
#
_entry.id   AF-A0A7W1RWS0-F1
#
_cell.length_a   1.000
_cell.length_b   1.000
_cell.length_c   1.000
_cell.angle_alpha   90.00
_cell.angle_beta   90.00
_cell.angle_gamma   90.00
#
_symmetry.space_group_name_H-M   'P 1'
#
loop_
_entity.id
_entity.type
_entity.pdbx_description
1 polymer ?
#
loop_
_entity_poly.entity_id
_entity_poly.type
_entity_poly.pdbx_seq_one_letter_code
_entity_poly.pdbx_strand_id
1 'polypeptide(L)'
;MRTAIVVAMMFVLPLAAAEKAEAPKDQPKPVNTVCPIMGDPVEADVEVVVVELEKDGKTIPVAVGLCCDDCVTDIQKDPQRFAAAALENKKAPKKKK
;
A
#
# COMPACT_ATOMS: atom_id res chain seq x y z
N MET A 1 -59.56 35.36 -14.84
CA MET A 1 -58.67 35.18 -16.01
C MET A 1 -57.47 34.39 -15.50
N ARG A 2 -57.50 33.06 -15.54
CA ARG A 2 -56.98 32.23 -16.64
C ARG A 2 -55.57 32.69 -17.05
N THR A 3 -54.53 32.10 -16.47
CA THR A 3 -53.47 31.33 -17.17
C THR A 3 -52.21 31.19 -16.31
N ALA A 4 -51.89 29.94 -15.95
CA ALA A 4 -50.56 29.39 -15.71
C ALA A 4 -50.77 27.86 -15.81
N ILE A 5 -50.68 27.24 -16.99
CA ILE A 5 -49.44 26.82 -17.68
C ILE A 5 -48.54 26.09 -16.67
N VAL A 6 -48.75 24.77 -16.50
CA VAL A 6 -48.02 23.64 -17.14
C VAL A 6 -46.66 23.40 -16.49
N VAL A 7 -46.25 22.13 -16.48
CA VAL A 7 -44.92 21.58 -16.11
C VAL A 7 -44.79 21.29 -14.62
N ALA A 8 -44.29 20.17 -14.14
CA ALA A 8 -44.09 18.82 -14.65
C ALA A 8 -43.68 18.01 -13.41
N MET A 9 -43.87 16.70 -13.48
CA MET A 9 -43.12 15.67 -12.78
C MET A 9 -41.92 16.17 -11.95
N MET A 10 -42.06 16.18 -10.63
CA MET A 10 -40.91 16.00 -9.74
C MET A 10 -41.11 14.70 -8.98
N PHE A 11 -40.64 13.66 -9.65
CA PHE A 11 -40.26 12.36 -9.13
C PHE A 11 -39.19 12.60 -8.06
N VAL A 12 -39.59 12.76 -6.80
CA VAL A 12 -38.64 12.82 -5.68
C VAL A 12 -38.43 11.39 -5.19
N LEU A 13 -37.50 10.67 -5.82
CA LEU A 13 -36.78 9.61 -5.12
C LEU A 13 -35.70 10.28 -4.27
N PRO A 14 -35.70 10.11 -2.94
CA PRO A 14 -34.46 10.23 -2.21
C PRO A 14 -33.58 9.03 -2.61
N LEU A 15 -32.47 9.40 -3.28
CA LEU A 15 -31.23 8.64 -3.33
C LEU A 15 -30.96 8.09 -1.92
N ALA A 16 -31.24 6.81 -1.70
CA ALA A 16 -30.55 6.04 -0.67
C ALA A 16 -29.11 5.88 -1.16
N ALA A 17 -28.28 6.86 -0.82
CA ALA A 17 -26.85 6.70 -0.74
C ALA A 17 -26.58 5.64 0.32
N ALA A 18 -26.56 4.38 -0.09
CA ALA A 18 -25.95 3.33 0.69
C ALA A 18 -24.44 3.57 0.65
N GLU A 19 -23.96 4.23 1.70
CA GLU A 19 -22.61 4.16 2.22
C GLU A 19 -22.03 2.76 2.02
N LYS A 20 -21.09 2.66 1.08
CA LYS A 20 -19.98 1.70 1.16
C LYS A 20 -18.68 2.51 1.27
N ALA A 21 -18.55 3.16 2.41
CA ALA A 21 -17.30 3.09 3.16
C ALA A 21 -17.05 1.59 3.48
N GLU A 22 -15.91 0.95 3.31
CA GLU A 22 -14.56 1.36 2.98
C GLU A 22 -13.86 0.20 2.25
N ALA A 23 -12.95 0.53 1.34
CA ALA A 23 -11.68 -0.18 1.22
C ALA A 23 -10.70 0.70 0.43
N PRO A 24 -10.02 1.67 1.07
CA PRO A 24 -8.73 2.07 0.53
C PRO A 24 -7.79 0.89 0.79
N LYS A 25 -7.70 -0.06 -0.14
CA LYS A 25 -6.57 -1.01 -0.20
C LYS A 25 -5.32 -0.28 -0.71
N ASP A 26 -5.00 0.86 -0.13
CA ASP A 26 -3.74 1.58 -0.29
C ASP A 26 -2.72 1.06 0.75
N GLN A 27 -2.73 -0.26 0.99
CA GLN A 27 -1.62 -0.88 1.70
C GLN A 27 -0.42 -0.84 0.73
N PRO A 28 0.69 -0.19 1.12
CA PRO A 28 1.85 -0.07 0.25
C PRO A 28 2.37 -1.46 -0.08
N LYS A 29 2.34 -1.83 -1.37
CA LYS A 29 2.85 -3.13 -1.81
C LYS A 29 4.35 -3.23 -1.48
N PRO A 30 4.80 -4.34 -0.87
CA PRO A 30 6.21 -4.48 -0.55
C PRO A 30 7.03 -4.51 -1.84
N VAL A 31 8.18 -3.85 -1.82
CA VAL A 31 9.08 -3.80 -2.99
C VAL A 31 9.81 -5.12 -3.21
N ASN A 32 9.95 -5.91 -2.16
CA ASN A 32 10.67 -7.18 -2.11
C ASN A 32 9.72 -8.38 -2.03
N THR A 33 10.24 -9.54 -2.44
CA THR A 33 9.53 -10.83 -2.35
C THR A 33 10.13 -11.78 -1.32
N VAL A 34 11.32 -11.44 -0.84
CA VAL A 34 12.08 -12.19 0.18
C VAL A 34 12.41 -11.23 1.31
N CYS A 35 12.19 -11.68 2.55
CA CYS A 35 12.51 -10.95 3.77
C CYS A 35 14.02 -10.61 3.79
N PRO A 36 14.40 -9.33 3.88
CA PRO A 36 15.80 -8.91 3.85
C PRO A 36 16.56 -9.24 5.14
N ILE A 37 15.85 -9.71 6.18
CA ILE A 37 16.41 -10.07 7.49
C ILE A 37 16.66 -11.56 7.56
N MET A 38 15.61 -12.36 7.33
CA MET A 38 15.63 -13.82 7.50
C MET A 38 15.86 -14.60 6.20
N GLY A 39 15.57 -14.01 5.03
CA GLY A 39 15.70 -14.69 3.74
C GLY A 39 14.50 -15.58 3.36
N ASP A 40 13.46 -15.61 4.19
CA ASP A 40 12.20 -16.31 3.93
C ASP A 40 11.26 -15.50 3.00
N PRO A 41 10.27 -16.12 2.34
CA PRO A 41 9.30 -15.39 1.53
C PRO A 41 8.53 -14.34 2.34
N VAL A 42 8.22 -13.21 1.72
CA VAL A 42 7.35 -12.18 2.30
C VAL A 42 5.91 -12.70 2.32
N GLU A 43 5.24 -12.58 3.45
CA GLU A 43 3.86 -12.98 3.62
C GLU A 43 2.91 -11.82 3.31
N ALA A 44 1.79 -12.11 2.65
CA ALA A 44 0.84 -11.07 2.23
C ALA A 44 0.04 -10.46 3.39
N ASP A 45 -0.04 -11.18 4.52
CA ASP A 45 -0.79 -10.81 5.71
C ASP A 45 0.06 -10.06 6.75
N VAL A 46 1.38 -9.91 6.51
CA VAL A 46 2.32 -9.20 7.39
C VAL A 46 2.36 -7.72 7.04
N GLU A 47 2.43 -6.85 8.05
CA GLU A 47 2.45 -5.41 7.84
C GLU A 47 3.73 -4.97 7.11
N VAL A 48 3.55 -4.19 6.05
CA VAL A 48 4.66 -3.70 5.24
C VAL A 48 5.23 -2.45 5.91
N VAL A 49 6.51 -2.50 6.27
CA VAL A 49 7.18 -1.40 6.96
C VAL A 49 7.70 -0.40 5.93
N VAL A 50 7.13 0.80 5.90
CA VAL A 50 7.63 1.88 5.03
C VAL A 50 8.76 2.61 5.72
N VAL A 51 9.95 2.57 5.11
CA VAL A 51 11.14 3.26 5.59
C VAL A 51 11.70 4.19 4.53
N GLU A 52 12.45 5.19 4.97
CA GLU A 52 13.09 6.16 4.10
C GLU A 52 14.52 5.72 3.77
N LEU A 53 14.87 5.72 2.48
CA LEU A 53 16.23 5.49 1.99
C LEU A 53 16.80 6.78 1.41
N GLU A 54 17.96 7.21 1.88
CA GLU A 54 18.68 8.34 1.31
C GLU A 54 19.56 7.85 0.17
N LYS A 55 19.27 8.30 -1.05
CA LYS A 55 20.04 7.95 -2.24
C LYS A 55 20.19 9.17 -3.14
N ASP A 56 21.42 9.50 -3.52
CA ASP A 56 21.73 10.64 -4.39
C ASP A 56 21.20 11.98 -3.84
N GLY A 57 21.24 12.17 -2.50
CA GLY A 57 20.72 13.36 -1.83
C GLY A 57 19.19 13.46 -1.83
N LYS A 58 18.48 12.36 -2.10
CA LYS A 58 17.01 12.27 -2.11
C LYS A 58 16.54 11.19 -1.15
N THR A 59 15.47 11.49 -0.43
CA THR A 59 14.79 10.53 0.43
C THR A 59 13.72 9.79 -0.37
N ILE A 60 13.83 8.46 -0.44
CA ILE A 60 12.92 7.59 -1.19
C ILE A 60 12.16 6.72 -0.19
N PRO A 61 10.82 6.75 -0.18
CA PRO A 61 10.04 5.82 0.62
C PRO A 61 10.13 4.41 0.03
N VAL A 62 10.45 3.44 0.86
CA VAL A 62 10.60 2.03 0.51
C VAL A 62 9.72 1.18 1.41
N ALA A 63 8.76 0.51 0.81
CA ALA A 63 7.87 -0.43 1.48
C ALA A 63 8.57 -1.79 1.62
N VAL A 64 9.07 -2.10 2.81
CA VAL A 64 9.80 -3.34 3.13
C VAL A 64 8.83 -4.39 3.62
N GLY A 65 8.66 -5.46 2.84
CA GLY A 65 7.91 -6.64 3.23
C GLY A 65 8.73 -7.54 4.14
N LEU A 66 8.07 -8.10 5.15
CA LEU A 66 8.64 -9.06 6.08
C LEU A 66 7.94 -10.42 5.96
N CYS A 67 8.62 -11.46 6.46
CA CYS A 67 8.01 -12.79 6.61
C CYS A 67 7.18 -12.91 7.90
N CYS A 68 7.38 -12.00 8.87
CA CYS A 68 6.69 -11.94 10.16
C CYS A 68 6.90 -10.56 10.81
N ASP A 69 6.07 -10.21 11.80
CA ASP A 69 6.13 -8.91 12.48
C ASP A 69 7.27 -8.79 13.51
N ASP A 70 7.96 -9.89 13.84
CA ASP A 70 8.99 -9.92 14.88
C ASP A 70 10.17 -8.99 14.59
N CYS A 71 10.47 -8.79 13.30
CA CYS A 71 11.64 -8.01 12.87
C CYS A 71 11.32 -6.53 12.58
N VAL A 72 10.09 -6.07 12.81
CA VAL A 72 9.68 -4.68 12.56
C VAL A 72 10.55 -3.70 13.34
N THR A 73 10.84 -4.00 14.61
CA THR A 73 11.70 -3.15 15.45
C THR A 73 13.15 -3.12 14.97
N ASP A 74 13.67 -4.21 14.40
CA ASP A 74 15.03 -4.22 13.85
C ASP A 74 15.13 -3.37 12.59
N ILE A 75 14.08 -3.34 11.75
CA ILE A 75 14.01 -2.40 10.62
C ILE A 75 14.11 -0.95 11.11
N GLN A 76 13.44 -0.60 12.21
CA GLN A 76 13.46 0.76 12.75
C GLN A 76 14.84 1.18 13.29
N LYS A 77 15.70 0.24 13.70
CA LYS A 77 17.06 0.54 14.16
C LYS A 77 17.99 0.92 13.00
N ASP A 78 17.86 0.23 11.86
CA ASP A 78 18.71 0.43 10.68
C ASP A 78 17.90 0.54 9.37
N PRO A 79 16.98 1.53 9.25
CA PRO A 79 16.02 1.60 8.14
C PRO A 79 16.70 1.71 6.77
N GLN A 80 17.81 2.43 6.68
CA GLN A 80 18.60 2.59 5.44
C GLN A 80 19.14 1.25 4.92
N ARG A 81 19.67 0.42 5.84
CA ARG A 81 20.25 -0.89 5.50
C ARG A 81 19.18 -1.82 4.94
N PHE A 82 18.04 -1.90 5.62
CA PHE A 82 16.96 -2.82 5.23
C PHE A 82 16.17 -2.32 4.02
N ALA A 83 16.01 -1.00 3.86
CA ALA A 83 15.47 -0.42 2.64
C ALA A 83 16.34 -0.81 1.43
N ALA A 84 17.66 -0.63 1.52
CA ALA A 84 18.58 -1.03 0.44
C ALA A 84 18.48 -2.54 0.13
N ALA A 85 18.51 -3.39 1.16
CA ALA A 85 18.40 -4.84 0.99
C ALA A 85 17.05 -5.28 0.38
N ALA A 86 15.94 -4.62 0.75
CA ALA A 86 14.63 -4.88 0.13
C ALA A 86 14.63 -4.46 -1.35
N LEU A 87 15.27 -3.33 -1.69
CA LEU A 87 15.41 -2.90 -3.08
C LEU A 87 16.26 -3.85 -3.93
N GLU A 88 17.24 -4.53 -3.33
CA GLU A 88 18.04 -5.54 -4.02
C GLU A 88 17.25 -6.84 -4.25
N ASN A 89 16.38 -7.21 -3.31
CA ASN A 89 15.49 -8.39 -3.38
C ASN A 89 14.15 -8.11 -4.09
N LYS A 90 14.13 -7.13 -5.02
CA LYS A 90 12.94 -6.68 -5.76
C LYS A 90 12.26 -7.74 -6.62
N LYS A 91 12.88 -8.90 -6.82
CA LYS A 91 12.38 -9.94 -7.72
C LYS A 91 12.74 -11.32 -7.17
N ALA A 92 11.72 -12.18 -7.07
CA ALA A 92 11.88 -13.63 -7.13
C ALA A 92 12.86 -13.97 -8.28
N PRO A 93 13.70 -15.00 -8.12
CA PRO A 93 14.95 -15.15 -8.88
C PRO A 93 14.71 -15.03 -10.38
N LYS A 94 15.52 -14.21 -11.08
CA LYS A 94 15.93 -14.66 -12.41
C LYS A 94 16.68 -15.96 -12.14
N LYS A 95 16.08 -17.10 -12.50
CA LYS A 95 16.76 -18.39 -12.62
C LYS A 95 18.16 -18.13 -13.16
N LYS A 96 19.20 -18.27 -12.33
CA LYS A 96 20.55 -18.46 -12.88
C LYS A 96 20.49 -19.82 -13.56
N LYS A 97 20.77 -19.79 -14.87
CA LYS A 97 20.81 -20.86 -15.87
C LYS A 97 21.02 -22.26 -15.32
#